data_AF-A0A3A4ZTH6-F1
#
_entry.id   AF-A0A3A4ZTH6-F1
#
_cell.length_a   1.000
_cell.length_b   1.000
_cell.length_c   1.000
_cell.angle_alpha   90.00
_cell.angle_beta   90.00
_cell.angle_gamma   90.00
#
_symmetry.space_group_name_H-M   'P 1'
#
loop_
_entity.id
_entity.type
_entity.pdbx_description
1 polymer ?
#
loop_
_entity_poly.entity_id
_entity_poly.type
_entity_poly.pdbx_seq_one_letter_code
_entity_poly.pdbx_strand_id
1 'polypeptide(L)'
;MKSAGDGKCTPFSILMAEDDPDDRLFIEQAFQELQVAGELYFVENGEELMDFLRRRGIYSDPDRSPRPALILLDLNMPKKDGRQCLKEIKADSGLQDIPVVVWTTSNLEEDIAQCTEAGADSYMTKPASYPGLIQAVREISDRWFPGSVPGESLSKACPVEIRNAPMQEYGGIRRGWDHGWERR
;
A
#
# COMPACT_ATOMS: atom_id res chain seq x y z
N MET A 1 33.05 3.30 -26.31
CA MET A 1 32.00 3.86 -25.43
C MET A 1 30.75 3.03 -25.60
N LYS A 2 30.34 2.25 -24.59
CA LYS A 2 29.03 1.60 -24.56
C LYS A 2 28.08 2.56 -23.85
N SER A 3 27.00 2.96 -24.52
CA SER A 3 25.92 3.75 -23.94
C SER A 3 25.38 3.00 -22.72
N ALA A 4 25.42 3.63 -21.55
CA ALA A 4 24.58 3.21 -20.44
C ALA A 4 23.14 3.26 -20.94
N GLY A 5 22.43 2.12 -20.87
CA GLY A 5 20.99 2.14 -21.05
C GLY A 5 20.42 2.98 -19.91
N ASP A 6 19.56 3.93 -20.25
CA ASP A 6 18.75 4.67 -19.29
C ASP A 6 17.93 3.65 -18.49
N GLY A 7 18.46 3.24 -17.34
CA GLY A 7 17.85 2.29 -16.42
C GLY A 7 16.61 2.93 -15.80
N LYS A 8 15.51 2.99 -16.55
CA LYS A 8 14.19 3.19 -15.97
C LYS A 8 13.87 1.93 -15.16
N CYS A 9 14.26 1.91 -13.88
CA CYS A 9 13.58 1.07 -12.91
C CYS A 9 12.13 1.55 -12.92
N THR A 10 11.23 0.78 -13.51
CA THR A 10 9.79 1.04 -13.32
C THR A 10 9.53 0.81 -11.83
N PRO A 11 9.21 1.85 -11.03
CA PRO A 11 8.97 1.66 -9.62
C PRO A 11 7.77 0.72 -9.47
N PHE A 12 7.88 -0.28 -8.60
CA PHE A 12 6.73 -1.10 -8.24
C PHE A 12 5.75 -0.25 -7.44
N SER A 13 4.45 -0.56 -7.53
CA SER A 13 3.42 0.11 -6.75
C SER A 13 2.89 -0.81 -5.65
N ILE A 14 2.75 -0.26 -4.45
CA ILE A 14 2.07 -0.89 -3.33
C ILE A 14 0.75 -0.14 -3.13
N LEU A 15 -0.36 -0.87 -3.00
CA LEU A 15 -1.65 -0.31 -2.63
C LEU A 15 -1.98 -0.69 -1.20
N MET A 16 -2.17 0.30 -0.33
CA MET A 16 -2.57 0.10 1.04
C MET A 16 -4.02 0.54 1.25
N ALA A 17 -4.82 -0.36 1.82
CA ALA A 17 -6.19 -0.09 2.22
C ALA A 17 -6.23 0.10 3.74
N GLU A 18 -6.34 1.36 4.16
CA GLU A 18 -6.21 1.83 5.55
C GLU A 18 -7.03 3.12 5.71
N ASP A 19 -8.00 3.12 6.62
CA ASP A 19 -8.83 4.30 6.87
C ASP A 19 -8.23 5.23 7.93
N ASP A 20 -7.39 4.72 8.82
CA ASP A 20 -6.77 5.52 9.86
C ASP A 20 -5.66 6.44 9.28
N PRO A 21 -5.82 7.78 9.36
CA PRO A 21 -4.85 8.71 8.78
C PRO A 21 -3.51 8.73 9.51
N ASP A 22 -3.47 8.38 10.80
CA ASP A 22 -2.23 8.32 11.58
C ASP A 22 -1.43 7.07 11.20
N ASP A 23 -2.09 5.91 11.03
CA ASP A 23 -1.45 4.69 10.54
C ASP A 23 -0.86 4.87 9.13
N ARG A 24 -1.58 5.56 8.23
CA ARG A 24 -1.07 5.92 6.90
C ARG A 24 0.14 6.84 6.96
N LEU A 25 0.13 7.83 7.85
CA LEU A 25 1.26 8.73 8.03
C LEU A 25 2.49 7.97 8.56
N PHE A 26 2.31 7.10 9.56
CA PHE A 26 3.44 6.37 10.14
C PHE A 26 4.05 5.39 9.14
N ILE A 27 3.23 4.68 8.36
CA ILE A 27 3.77 3.75 7.37
C ILE A 27 4.44 4.48 6.21
N GLU A 28 3.90 5.63 5.78
CA GLU A 28 4.55 6.51 4.81
C GLU A 28 5.94 6.93 5.30
N GLN A 29 6.05 7.42 6.54
CA GLN A 29 7.32 7.79 7.15
C GLN A 29 8.30 6.61 7.19
N ALA A 30 7.81 5.41 7.52
CA ALA A 30 8.65 4.22 7.54
C ALA A 30 9.20 3.84 6.16
N PHE A 31 8.37 3.89 5.11
CA PHE A 31 8.81 3.67 3.73
C PHE A 31 9.81 4.73 3.26
N GLN A 32 9.61 6.00 3.63
CA GLN A 32 10.52 7.10 3.32
C GLN A 32 11.87 6.96 4.04
N GLU A 33 11.85 6.63 5.33
CA GLU A 33 13.05 6.44 6.16
C GLU A 33 13.92 5.29 5.63
N LEU A 34 13.28 4.21 5.17
CA LEU A 34 13.95 3.08 4.53
C LEU A 34 14.38 3.36 3.08
N GLN A 35 13.98 4.50 2.50
CA GLN A 35 14.26 4.87 1.10
C GLN A 35 13.90 3.76 0.11
N VAL A 36 12.76 3.11 0.31
CA VAL A 36 12.32 2.01 -0.55
C VAL A 36 12.15 2.50 -1.99
N ALA A 37 12.61 1.75 -2.99
CA ALA A 37 12.50 2.17 -4.39
C ALA A 37 11.13 1.81 -5.01
N GLY A 38 10.08 2.57 -4.72
CA GLY A 38 8.72 2.28 -5.22
C GLY A 38 7.73 3.43 -5.10
N GLU A 39 6.45 3.14 -5.32
CA GLU A 39 5.33 4.06 -5.11
C GLU A 39 4.32 3.45 -4.12
N LEU A 40 3.83 4.26 -3.17
CA LEU A 40 2.80 3.86 -2.22
C LEU A 40 1.51 4.63 -2.51
N TYR A 41 0.42 3.89 -2.67
CA TYR A 41 -0.94 4.39 -2.91
C TYR A 41 -1.84 4.02 -1.73
N PHE A 42 -2.73 4.93 -1.34
CA PHE A 42 -3.70 4.71 -0.26
C PHE A 42 -5.14 4.75 -0.77
N VAL A 43 -5.98 3.91 -0.18
CA VAL A 43 -7.45 3.94 -0.27
C VAL A 43 -8.03 3.79 1.14
N GLU A 44 -9.15 4.45 1.41
CA GLU A 44 -9.66 4.61 2.79
C GLU A 44 -10.79 3.64 3.14
N ASN A 45 -11.16 2.73 2.23
CA ASN A 45 -12.18 1.71 2.47
C ASN A 45 -12.16 0.62 1.41
N GLY A 46 -12.88 -0.48 1.69
CA GLY A 46 -12.96 -1.61 0.77
C GLY A 46 -13.68 -1.34 -0.56
N GLU A 47 -14.55 -0.33 -0.66
CA GLU A 47 -15.15 0.04 -1.95
C GLU A 47 -14.11 0.72 -2.86
N GLU A 48 -13.38 1.69 -2.31
CA GLU A 48 -12.27 2.36 -3.00
C GLU A 48 -11.17 1.39 -3.39
N LEU A 49 -10.83 0.42 -2.54
CA LEU A 49 -9.91 -0.67 -2.89
C LEU A 49 -10.37 -1.41 -4.15
N MET A 50 -11.63 -1.84 -4.20
CA MET A 50 -12.13 -2.59 -5.35
C MET A 50 -12.27 -1.72 -6.60
N ASP A 51 -12.64 -0.44 -6.44
CA ASP A 51 -12.73 0.50 -7.56
C ASP A 51 -11.35 0.87 -8.11
N PHE A 52 -10.33 1.02 -7.26
CA PHE A 52 -8.94 1.18 -7.68
C PHE A 52 -8.46 -0.04 -8.48
N LEU A 53 -8.63 -1.25 -7.93
CA LEU A 53 -8.17 -2.48 -8.56
C LEU A 53 -8.86 -2.78 -9.89
N ARG A 54 -10.13 -2.37 -10.03
CA ARG A 54 -10.94 -2.56 -11.25
C ARG A 54 -10.96 -1.32 -12.15
N ARG A 55 -10.24 -0.25 -11.79
CA ARG A 55 -10.15 1.03 -12.50
C ARG A 55 -11.52 1.64 -12.81
N ARG A 56 -12.33 1.83 -11.76
CA ARG A 56 -13.69 2.38 -11.85
C ARG A 56 -13.75 3.81 -11.33
N GLY A 57 -14.70 4.57 -11.86
CA GLY A 57 -14.96 5.94 -11.41
C GLY A 57 -13.72 6.83 -11.50
N ILE A 58 -13.34 7.43 -10.37
CA ILE A 58 -12.19 8.33 -10.27
C ILE A 58 -10.84 7.64 -10.50
N TYR A 59 -10.80 6.30 -10.44
CA TYR A 59 -9.61 5.46 -10.66
C TYR A 59 -9.52 4.92 -12.10
N SER A 60 -10.30 5.47 -13.03
CA SER A 60 -10.33 5.03 -14.44
C SER A 60 -9.03 5.30 -15.20
N ASP A 61 -8.21 6.24 -14.73
CA ASP A 61 -6.90 6.58 -15.30
C ASP A 61 -5.82 5.59 -14.80
N PRO A 62 -5.26 4.72 -15.67
CA PRO A 62 -4.25 3.74 -15.28
C PRO A 62 -2.95 4.34 -14.77
N ASP A 63 -2.61 5.57 -15.16
CA ASP A 63 -1.38 6.23 -14.71
C ASP A 63 -1.51 6.73 -13.26
N ARG A 64 -2.75 6.92 -12.79
CA ARG A 64 -3.09 7.33 -11.42
C ARG A 64 -3.57 6.18 -10.54
N SER A 65 -3.89 5.05 -11.17
CA SER A 65 -4.34 3.83 -10.51
C SER A 65 -3.66 2.63 -11.18
N PRO A 66 -2.32 2.55 -11.05
CA PRO A 66 -1.55 1.46 -11.65
C PRO A 66 -1.96 0.14 -11.01
N ARG A 67 -1.63 -0.94 -11.70
CA ARG A 67 -1.81 -2.28 -11.15
C ARG A 67 -0.81 -2.46 -9.99
N PRO A 68 -1.25 -2.68 -8.73
CA PRO A 68 -0.31 -2.84 -7.64
C PRO A 68 0.42 -4.18 -7.76
N ALA A 69 1.70 -4.16 -7.39
CA ALA A 69 2.52 -5.35 -7.23
C ALA A 69 2.33 -6.02 -5.87
N LEU A 70 1.77 -5.30 -4.90
CA LEU A 70 1.43 -5.79 -3.55
C LEU A 70 0.25 -4.99 -2.99
N ILE A 71 -0.65 -5.68 -2.27
CA ILE A 71 -1.70 -5.05 -1.49
C ILE A 71 -1.40 -5.23 0.01
N LEU A 72 -1.39 -4.14 0.77
CA LEU A 72 -1.46 -4.15 2.22
C LEU A 72 -2.91 -3.88 2.63
N LEU A 73 -3.54 -4.83 3.31
CA LEU A 73 -4.97 -4.82 3.56
C LEU A 73 -5.27 -4.82 5.06
N ASP A 74 -5.81 -3.73 5.59
CA ASP A 74 -6.45 -3.80 6.91
C ASP A 74 -7.79 -4.56 6.82
N LEU A 75 -8.10 -5.30 7.87
CA LEU A 75 -9.40 -5.96 8.05
C LEU A 75 -10.46 -5.00 8.58
N ASN A 76 -10.07 -3.99 9.37
CA ASN A 76 -10.98 -3.14 10.13
C ASN A 76 -11.35 -1.84 9.42
N MET A 77 -11.71 -1.92 8.13
CA MET A 77 -12.08 -0.75 7.34
C MET A 77 -13.60 -0.46 7.34
N PRO A 78 -14.01 0.82 7.22
CA PRO A 78 -15.41 1.21 7.05
C PRO A 78 -15.96 0.83 5.66
N LYS A 79 -17.30 0.87 5.53
CA LYS A 79 -18.12 0.56 4.33
C LYS A 79 -18.06 -0.89 3.84
N LYS A 80 -16.88 -1.46 3.66
CA LYS A 80 -16.69 -2.83 3.18
C LYS A 80 -15.53 -3.50 3.90
N ASP A 81 -15.83 -4.65 4.50
CA ASP A 81 -14.93 -5.43 5.32
C ASP A 81 -13.71 -5.94 4.51
N GLY A 82 -12.51 -5.86 5.10
CA GLY A 82 -11.27 -6.30 4.44
C GLY A 82 -11.28 -7.79 4.10
N ARG A 83 -11.89 -8.65 4.93
CA ARG A 83 -12.04 -10.10 4.65
C ARG A 83 -12.91 -10.34 3.43
N GLN A 84 -13.96 -9.52 3.23
CA GLN A 84 -14.78 -9.58 2.02
C GLN A 84 -13.96 -9.14 0.79
N CYS A 85 -13.19 -8.06 0.92
CA CYS A 85 -12.33 -7.60 -0.17
C CYS A 85 -11.30 -8.66 -0.57
N LEU A 86 -10.64 -9.31 0.40
CA LEU A 86 -9.70 -10.40 0.15
C LEU A 86 -10.35 -11.53 -0.66
N LYS A 87 -11.53 -12.00 -0.24
CA LYS A 87 -12.28 -13.05 -0.97
C LYS A 87 -12.61 -12.62 -2.40
N GLU A 88 -13.04 -11.38 -2.61
CA GLU A 88 -13.35 -10.87 -3.95
C GLU A 88 -12.11 -10.71 -4.83
N ILE A 89 -10.98 -10.28 -4.27
CA ILE A 89 -9.69 -10.19 -4.97
C ILE A 89 -9.26 -11.59 -5.42
N LYS A 90 -9.27 -12.56 -4.51
CA LYS A 90 -8.79 -13.92 -4.78
C LYS A 90 -9.74 -14.76 -5.64
N ALA A 91 -11.02 -14.37 -5.74
CA ALA A 91 -11.98 -15.00 -6.66
C ALA A 91 -11.97 -14.40 -8.08
N ASP A 92 -11.39 -13.21 -8.26
CA ASP A 92 -11.38 -12.52 -9.55
C ASP A 92 -10.14 -12.92 -10.35
N SER A 93 -10.33 -13.57 -11.50
CA SER A 93 -9.23 -14.06 -12.35
C SER A 93 -8.24 -12.98 -12.80
N GLY A 94 -8.67 -11.71 -12.84
CA GLY A 94 -7.78 -10.60 -13.14
C GLY A 94 -6.97 -10.13 -11.93
N LEU A 95 -7.45 -10.40 -10.70
CA LEU A 95 -6.92 -9.89 -9.43
C LEU A 95 -6.22 -10.92 -8.53
N GLN A 96 -6.55 -12.19 -8.67
CA GLN A 96 -6.11 -13.26 -7.76
C GLN A 96 -4.58 -13.39 -7.64
N ASP A 97 -3.84 -13.04 -8.71
CA ASP A 97 -2.38 -13.12 -8.76
C ASP A 97 -1.68 -11.97 -8.04
N ILE A 98 -2.40 -10.90 -7.64
CA ILE A 98 -1.79 -9.86 -6.82
C ILE A 98 -1.56 -10.43 -5.41
N PRO A 99 -0.33 -10.36 -4.87
CA PRO A 99 -0.07 -10.73 -3.50
C PRO A 99 -0.82 -9.81 -2.52
N VAL A 100 -1.51 -10.40 -1.54
CA VAL A 100 -2.22 -9.67 -0.48
C VAL A 100 -1.61 -10.02 0.86
N VAL A 101 -1.09 -8.99 1.54
CA VAL A 101 -0.65 -9.06 2.94
C VAL A 101 -1.73 -8.44 3.80
N VAL A 102 -2.33 -9.25 4.66
CA VAL A 102 -3.24 -8.72 5.69
C VAL A 102 -2.40 -7.99 6.73
N TRP A 103 -2.68 -6.70 6.91
CA TRP A 103 -1.97 -5.77 7.77
C TRP A 103 -2.96 -5.18 8.79
N THR A 104 -3.10 -5.80 9.96
CA THR A 104 -4.20 -5.49 10.89
C THR A 104 -3.79 -5.56 12.35
N THR A 105 -4.52 -4.91 13.25
CA THR A 105 -4.28 -5.02 14.70
C THR A 105 -4.83 -6.32 15.29
N SER A 106 -5.70 -7.04 14.57
CA SER A 106 -6.22 -8.34 15.02
C SER A 106 -5.12 -9.39 15.04
N ASN A 107 -5.06 -10.16 16.12
CA ASN A 107 -4.21 -11.34 16.28
C ASN A 107 -5.02 -12.59 16.63
N LEU A 108 -6.33 -12.58 16.34
CA LEU A 108 -7.21 -13.70 16.60
C LEU A 108 -6.88 -14.87 15.66
N GLU A 109 -6.73 -16.07 16.21
CA GLU A 109 -6.41 -17.27 15.42
C GLU A 109 -7.46 -17.54 14.32
N GLU A 110 -8.72 -17.25 14.61
CA GLU A 110 -9.81 -17.37 13.65
C GLU A 110 -9.62 -16.43 12.45
N ASP A 111 -9.20 -15.18 12.67
CA ASP A 111 -8.95 -14.22 11.58
C ASP A 111 -7.78 -14.66 10.71
N ILE A 112 -6.71 -15.14 11.34
CA ILE A 112 -5.54 -15.66 10.65
C ILE A 112 -5.93 -16.85 9.78
N ALA A 113 -6.68 -17.81 10.34
CA ALA A 113 -7.15 -18.99 9.61
C ALA A 113 -8.05 -18.60 8.43
N GLN A 114 -9.06 -17.76 8.66
CA GLN A 114 -10.00 -17.32 7.62
C GLN A 114 -9.31 -16.57 6.48
N CYS A 115 -8.35 -15.69 6.79
CA CYS A 115 -7.61 -14.95 5.76
C CYS A 115 -6.66 -15.86 4.98
N THR A 116 -6.02 -16.81 5.65
CA THR A 116 -5.15 -17.80 5.01
C THR A 116 -5.96 -18.69 4.07
N GLU A 117 -7.11 -19.20 4.52
CA GLU A 117 -8.02 -20.00 3.70
C GLU A 117 -8.60 -19.22 2.50
N ALA A 118 -8.83 -17.91 2.68
CA ALA A 118 -9.26 -17.02 1.60
C ALA A 118 -8.13 -16.69 0.60
N GLY A 119 -6.89 -17.13 0.84
CA GLY A 119 -5.76 -17.00 -0.08
C GLY A 119 -4.84 -15.81 0.18
N ALA A 120 -4.82 -15.24 1.39
CA ALA A 120 -3.81 -14.25 1.75
C ALA A 120 -2.39 -14.83 1.66
N ASP A 121 -1.46 -14.05 1.12
CA ASP A 121 -0.05 -14.45 0.94
C ASP A 121 0.77 -14.29 2.23
N SER A 122 0.32 -13.42 3.12
CA SER A 122 0.85 -13.26 4.46
C SER A 122 -0.17 -12.59 5.37
N TYR A 123 -0.04 -12.83 6.67
CA TYR A 123 -0.76 -12.12 7.72
C TYR A 123 0.27 -11.48 8.65
N MET A 124 0.14 -10.19 8.93
CA MET A 124 1.06 -9.44 9.78
C MET A 124 0.27 -8.53 10.72
N THR A 125 0.54 -8.68 12.02
CA THR A 125 -0.06 -7.79 13.02
C THR A 125 0.66 -6.44 13.02
N LYS A 126 -0.10 -5.34 13.02
CA LYS A 126 0.47 -3.98 13.08
C LYS A 126 1.38 -3.84 14.31
N PRO A 127 2.65 -3.43 14.13
CA PRO A 127 3.55 -3.24 15.27
C PRO A 127 3.05 -2.12 16.19
N ALA A 128 3.12 -2.33 17.50
CA ALA A 128 2.70 -1.34 18.50
C ALA A 128 3.70 -0.18 18.69
N SER A 129 4.79 -0.15 17.91
CA SER A 129 5.84 0.86 18.04
C SER A 129 6.44 1.21 16.68
N TYR A 130 6.86 2.46 16.52
CA TYR A 130 7.48 2.93 15.28
C TYR A 130 8.76 2.15 14.89
N PRO A 131 9.69 1.79 15.80
CA PRO A 131 10.81 0.92 15.42
C PRO A 131 10.36 -0.45 14.91
N GLY A 132 9.29 -1.01 15.48
CA GLY A 132 8.68 -2.24 14.98
C GLY A 132 8.06 -2.07 13.60
N LEU A 133 7.46 -0.91 13.33
CA LEU A 133 6.92 -0.56 12.01
C LEU A 133 8.02 -0.50 10.95
N ILE A 134 9.15 0.15 11.25
CA ILE A 134 10.33 0.18 10.37
C ILE A 134 10.79 -1.25 10.04
N GLN A 135 10.89 -2.12 11.05
CA GLN A 135 11.29 -3.50 10.83
C GLN A 135 10.29 -4.27 9.97
N ALA A 136 8.99 -4.09 10.20
CA ALA A 136 7.94 -4.74 9.42
C ALA A 136 7.92 -4.27 7.96
N VAL A 137 8.08 -2.97 7.69
CA VAL A 137 8.18 -2.43 6.33
C VAL A 137 9.43 -2.95 5.62
N ARG A 138 10.55 -3.08 6.32
CA ARG A 138 11.76 -3.72 5.78
C ARG A 138 11.51 -5.17 5.40
N GLU A 139 10.88 -5.96 6.28
CA GLU A 139 10.55 -7.37 6.00
C GLU A 139 9.63 -7.52 4.79
N ILE A 140 8.64 -6.64 4.65
CA ILE A 140 7.78 -6.58 3.47
C ILE A 140 8.61 -6.24 2.23
N SER A 141 9.43 -5.20 2.30
CA SER A 141 10.23 -4.75 1.16
C SER A 141 11.21 -5.82 0.70
N ASP A 142 11.90 -6.50 1.62
CA ASP A 142 12.87 -7.55 1.31
C ASP A 142 12.21 -8.80 0.72
N ARG A 143 11.01 -9.17 1.20
CA ARG A 143 10.30 -10.38 0.76
C ARG A 143 9.67 -10.23 -0.63
N TRP A 144 9.02 -9.11 -0.90
CA TRP A 144 8.28 -8.91 -2.16
C TRP A 144 9.08 -8.10 -3.20
N PHE A 145 10.04 -7.29 -2.78
CA PHE A 145 10.81 -6.38 -3.63
C PHE A 145 12.32 -6.43 -3.30
N PRO A 146 12.98 -7.60 -3.45
CA PRO A 146 14.37 -7.76 -3.04
C PRO A 146 15.29 -6.74 -3.73
N GLY A 147 16.11 -6.04 -2.94
CA GLY A 147 17.00 -4.97 -3.42
C GLY A 147 16.36 -3.59 -3.54
N SER A 148 15.08 -3.44 -3.13
CA SER A 148 14.39 -2.14 -3.08
C SER A 148 14.81 -1.26 -1.91
N VAL A 149 15.26 -1.86 -0.81
CA VAL A 149 15.84 -1.14 0.33
C VAL A 149 17.34 -1.01 0.11
N PRO A 150 17.93 0.20 0.19
CA PRO A 150 19.36 0.37 0.05
C PRO A 150 20.09 -0.31 1.21
N GLY A 151 21.17 -1.03 0.92
CA GLY A 151 22.08 -1.48 1.97
C GLY A 151 22.79 -0.29 2.63
N GLU A 152 23.29 -0.48 3.87
CA GLU A 152 23.95 0.57 4.67
C GLU A 152 25.14 1.28 3.96
N SER A 153 25.65 0.72 2.86
CA SER A 153 26.76 1.28 2.08
C SER A 153 26.37 1.97 0.77
N LEU A 154 25.07 2.10 0.44
CA LEU A 154 24.63 2.74 -0.80
C LEU A 154 24.09 4.15 -0.54
N SER A 155 24.98 5.12 -0.54
CA SER A 155 24.61 6.53 -0.68
C SER A 155 23.95 6.74 -2.05
N LYS A 156 22.67 7.14 -2.04
CA LYS A 156 21.79 7.49 -3.18
C LYS A 156 20.99 6.34 -3.79
N ALA A 157 19.94 5.90 -3.09
CA ALA A 157 18.74 5.44 -3.78
C ALA A 157 17.77 6.59 -4.00
N CYS A 158 16.96 6.49 -5.06
CA CYS A 158 15.84 7.38 -5.32
C CYS A 158 14.79 7.16 -4.20
N PRO A 159 14.36 8.20 -3.49
CA PRO A 159 13.31 8.06 -2.48
C PRO A 159 11.99 7.56 -3.11
N VAL A 160 11.17 6.86 -2.33
CA VAL A 160 9.78 6.51 -2.67
C VAL A 160 9.06 7.77 -3.17
N GLU A 161 8.38 7.68 -4.32
CA GLU A 161 7.38 8.69 -4.68
C GLU A 161 6.04 8.30 -4.05
N ILE A 162 5.58 9.07 -3.06
CA ILE A 162 4.27 8.88 -2.46
C ILE A 162 3.22 9.47 -3.40
N ARG A 163 2.24 8.66 -3.82
CA ARG A 163 1.18 9.09 -4.73
C ARG A 163 -0.17 8.88 -4.10
N ASN A 164 -0.78 9.99 -3.70
CA ASN A 164 -2.15 9.98 -3.23
C ASN A 164 -3.10 9.69 -4.40
N ALA A 165 -4.03 8.77 -4.20
CA ALA A 165 -5.08 8.53 -5.18
C ALA A 165 -5.97 9.79 -5.33
N PRO A 166 -6.62 10.00 -6.50
CA PRO A 166 -7.57 11.10 -6.67
C PRO A 166 -8.59 11.16 -5.53
N MET A 167 -8.56 12.23 -4.72
CA MET A 167 -9.55 12.43 -3.66
C MET A 167 -10.92 12.80 -4.27
N GLN A 168 -12.00 12.19 -3.76
CA GLN A 168 -13.36 12.65 -4.04
C GLN A 168 -13.60 13.97 -3.30
N GLU A 169 -14.09 15.01 -4.00
CA GLU A 169 -14.57 16.22 -3.35
C GLU A 169 -15.86 15.91 -2.57
N TYR A 170 -15.75 15.46 -1.32
CA TYR A 170 -16.87 15.44 -0.39
C TYR A 170 -16.95 16.77 0.34
N GLY A 171 -17.96 17.58 0.03
CA GLY A 171 -18.38 18.70 0.90
C GLY A 171 -17.37 19.85 1.05
N GLY A 172 -16.57 20.16 0.03
CA GLY A 172 -15.85 21.43 -0.06
C GLY A 172 -14.60 21.59 0.81
N ILE A 173 -14.06 20.53 1.41
CA ILE A 173 -12.79 20.57 2.15
C ILE A 173 -11.74 19.76 1.40
N ARG A 174 -10.71 20.46 0.87
CA ARG A 174 -9.49 19.84 0.33
C ARG A 174 -8.49 19.68 1.48
N ARG A 175 -8.15 18.44 1.86
CA ARG A 175 -6.91 18.18 2.62
C ARG A 175 -5.88 17.58 1.66
N GLY A 176 -4.98 18.43 1.18
CA GLY A 176 -3.78 17.99 0.47
C GLY A 176 -2.66 17.76 1.47
N TRP A 177 -2.00 16.61 1.39
CA TRP A 177 -0.86 16.27 2.25
C TRP A 177 0.42 17.02 1.86
N ASP A 178 0.47 17.66 0.68
CA ASP A 178 1.72 18.26 0.18
C ASP A 178 1.99 19.71 0.59
N HIS A 179 1.05 20.46 1.14
CA HIS A 179 1.36 21.81 1.64
C HIS A 179 0.55 22.15 2.88
N GLY A 180 1.25 22.68 3.89
CA GLY A 180 0.75 22.94 5.24
C GLY A 180 -0.60 23.66 5.32
N TRP A 181 -1.24 23.47 6.48
CA TRP A 181 -2.51 24.05 6.88
C TRP A 181 -2.65 25.53 6.48
N GLU A 182 -3.38 25.79 5.40
CA GLU A 182 -3.87 27.14 5.10
C GLU A 182 -5.39 27.16 5.21
N ARG A 183 -5.88 27.88 6.23
CA ARG A 183 -7.30 28.16 6.43
C ARG A 183 -7.79 29.03 5.27
N ARG A 184 -8.92 28.64 4.67
CA ARG A 184 -9.86 29.62 4.09
C ARG A 184 -11.04 29.79 5.02
#